data_AF-A0A0S2LHY8-F1
#
_entry.id   AF-A0A0S2LHY8-F1
#
_cell.length_a   1.000
_cell.length_b   1.000
_cell.length_c   1.000
_cell.angle_alpha   90.00
_cell.angle_beta   90.00
_cell.angle_gamma   90.00
#
_symmetry.space_group_name_H-M   'P 1'
#
loop_
_entity.id
_entity.type
_entity.pdbx_description
1 polymer ?
#
loop_
_entity_poly.entity_id
_entity_poly.type
_entity_poly.pdbx_seq_one_letter_code
_entity_poly.pdbx_strand_id
1 'polypeptide(L)'
;MSTSSDTPYAELEQFNFTGGLPSSTDLAPSIIFIIAYGLLLPLLLWRIITKQYRTTILIRPAVFVLCRLGSLGLRAYMSKNVYGEGELIAELVMISVGPLFLIEPIISCWRLHIESDVPKADQPRWVRLLSIILRVGLFAAIITAIVGSSLIGNAIMDSSMMNTVNSLRRASMILSMVVVAVGFVATFLTQLHFSLTLRSTIWLYCLEACMIIVTVYKIAQFESSDPDAAARSQVTFWVLQVFFELIAFILIVAIPIPQWFPGSSKNVDSHARDMEMCSKRSVFSVQNNKSDSAV
;
A
#
# COMPACT_ATOMS: atom_id res chain seq x y z
N MET A 1 -51.80 -12.63 11.43
CA MET A 1 -50.53 -13.36 11.21
C MET A 1 -49.76 -12.58 10.17
N SER A 2 -48.91 -11.67 10.63
CA SER A 2 -48.06 -10.83 9.79
C SER A 2 -46.65 -11.27 10.10
N THR A 3 -46.05 -12.06 9.19
CA THR A 3 -44.65 -12.45 9.27
C THR A 3 -43.82 -11.23 8.88
N SER A 4 -43.44 -10.39 9.84
CA SER A 4 -42.30 -9.51 9.68
C SER A 4 -41.06 -10.40 9.65
N SER A 5 -40.50 -10.59 8.47
CA SER A 5 -39.14 -11.09 8.33
C SER A 5 -38.19 -9.96 8.76
N ASP A 6 -38.17 -9.68 10.06
CA ASP A 6 -37.22 -8.78 10.71
C ASP A 6 -35.88 -9.51 10.77
N THR A 7 -35.22 -9.60 9.62
CA THR A 7 -33.80 -9.94 9.60
C THR A 7 -33.02 -8.66 9.93
N PRO A 8 -32.13 -8.64 10.95
CA PRO A 8 -31.26 -7.49 11.27
C PRO A 8 -30.38 -7.03 10.08
N TYR A 9 -30.37 -7.78 8.98
CA TYR A 9 -29.69 -7.47 7.74
C TYR A 9 -30.37 -6.41 6.85
N ALA A 10 -31.66 -6.12 7.03
CA ALA A 10 -32.36 -5.11 6.22
C ALA A 10 -31.84 -3.67 6.49
N GLU A 11 -31.39 -3.40 7.72
CA GLU A 11 -30.77 -2.11 8.08
C GLU A 11 -29.30 -2.04 7.62
N LEU A 12 -28.63 -3.19 7.51
CA LEU A 12 -27.27 -3.30 6.95
C LEU A 12 -27.26 -3.02 5.44
N GLU A 13 -28.34 -3.29 4.70
CA GLU A 13 -28.44 -2.93 3.27
C GLU A 13 -28.41 -1.42 3.00
N GLN A 14 -28.70 -0.57 4.01
CA GLN A 14 -28.52 0.88 3.89
C GLN A 14 -27.04 1.29 3.83
N PHE A 15 -26.12 0.43 4.29
CA PHE A 15 -24.69 0.67 4.15
C PHE A 15 -24.20 0.16 2.80
N ASN A 16 -23.61 1.07 2.03
CA ASN A 16 -22.91 0.70 0.82
C ASN A 16 -21.55 0.08 1.17
N PHE A 17 -21.55 -1.24 1.39
CA PHE A 17 -20.37 -2.00 1.76
C PHE A 17 -19.44 -2.23 0.58
N THR A 18 -18.14 -2.13 0.85
CA THR A 18 -17.14 -2.36 -0.17
C THR A 18 -17.07 -3.84 -0.55
N GLY A 19 -17.50 -4.14 -1.78
CA GLY A 19 -17.63 -5.51 -2.29
C GLY A 19 -18.99 -6.14 -2.04
N GLY A 20 -19.98 -5.37 -1.59
CA GLY A 20 -21.30 -5.86 -1.24
C GLY A 20 -21.31 -6.80 -0.03
N LEU A 21 -22.50 -7.31 0.29
CA LEU A 21 -22.64 -8.36 1.29
C LEU A 21 -22.04 -9.68 0.76
N PRO A 22 -21.31 -10.42 1.61
CA PRO A 22 -20.81 -11.74 1.26
C PRO A 22 -21.94 -12.66 0.79
N SER A 23 -21.72 -13.34 -0.31
CA SER A 23 -22.71 -14.23 -0.91
C SER A 23 -22.07 -15.54 -1.37
N SER A 24 -22.90 -16.53 -1.73
CA SER A 24 -22.39 -17.84 -2.16
C SER A 24 -21.50 -17.78 -3.41
N THR A 25 -21.65 -16.74 -4.25
CA THR A 25 -20.83 -16.51 -5.44
C THR A 25 -19.41 -16.05 -5.11
N ASP A 26 -19.16 -15.57 -3.88
CA ASP A 26 -17.85 -15.08 -3.46
C ASP A 26 -16.88 -16.20 -3.05
N LEU A 27 -17.35 -17.45 -2.90
CA LEU A 27 -16.50 -18.57 -2.45
C LEU A 27 -15.34 -18.83 -3.41
N ALA A 28 -15.65 -19.05 -4.69
CA ALA A 28 -14.67 -19.39 -5.71
C ALA A 28 -13.59 -18.30 -5.87
N PRO A 29 -13.94 -17.01 -6.06
CA PRO A 29 -12.92 -15.97 -6.17
C PRO A 29 -12.13 -15.81 -4.86
N SER A 30 -12.76 -15.93 -3.68
CA SER A 30 -12.05 -15.86 -2.40
C SER A 30 -10.94 -16.92 -2.30
N ILE A 31 -11.23 -18.18 -2.64
CA ILE A 31 -10.24 -19.28 -2.61
C ILE A 31 -9.12 -19.02 -3.61
N ILE A 32 -9.43 -18.61 -4.84
CA ILE A 32 -8.43 -18.32 -5.88
C ILE A 32 -7.45 -17.24 -5.40
N PHE A 33 -7.97 -16.13 -4.85
CA PHE A 33 -7.12 -15.05 -4.36
C PHE A 33 -6.36 -15.43 -3.09
N ILE A 34 -6.95 -16.22 -2.17
CA ILE A 34 -6.22 -16.77 -1.01
C ILE A 34 -5.00 -17.57 -1.47
N ILE A 35 -5.17 -18.46 -2.46
CA ILE A 35 -4.05 -19.23 -3.01
C ILE A 35 -3.02 -18.29 -3.63
N ALA A 36 -3.45 -17.33 -4.46
CA ALA A 36 -2.55 -16.39 -5.12
C ALA A 36 -1.70 -15.57 -4.12
N TYR A 37 -2.33 -14.98 -3.09
CA TYR A 37 -1.62 -14.27 -2.03
C TYR A 37 -0.77 -15.20 -1.16
N GLY A 38 -1.26 -16.41 -0.88
CA GLY A 38 -0.57 -17.43 -0.10
C GLY A 38 0.74 -17.88 -0.75
N LEU A 39 0.76 -18.04 -2.07
CA LEU A 39 1.97 -18.37 -2.84
C LEU A 39 3.05 -17.28 -2.79
N LEU A 40 2.66 -16.02 -2.54
CA LEU A 40 3.59 -14.90 -2.40
C LEU A 40 4.14 -14.76 -0.97
N LEU A 41 3.52 -15.40 0.02
CA LEU A 41 3.92 -15.30 1.42
C LEU A 41 5.33 -15.87 1.68
N PRO A 42 5.73 -17.05 1.16
CA PRO A 42 7.10 -17.54 1.30
C PRO A 42 8.15 -16.57 0.74
N LEU A 43 7.85 -15.92 -0.39
CA LEU A 43 8.75 -14.95 -1.01
C LEU A 43 8.90 -13.69 -0.14
N LEU A 44 7.79 -13.20 0.43
CA LEU A 44 7.80 -12.08 1.36
C LEU A 44 8.62 -12.42 2.62
N LEU A 45 8.37 -13.58 3.23
CA LEU A 45 9.08 -14.03 4.44
C LEU A 45 10.57 -14.20 4.18
N TRP A 46 10.94 -14.84 3.06
CA TRP A 46 12.33 -14.99 2.64
C TRP A 46 13.05 -13.64 2.58
N ARG A 47 12.40 -12.60 2.04
CA ARG A 47 12.95 -11.24 1.94
C ARG A 47 13.07 -10.51 3.26
N ILE A 48 12.12 -10.72 4.17
CA ILE A 48 12.16 -10.11 5.51
C ILE A 48 13.31 -10.73 6.35
N ILE A 49 13.54 -12.04 6.22
CA ILE A 49 14.55 -12.78 6.98
C ILE A 49 15.95 -12.57 6.41
N THR A 50 16.10 -12.56 5.08
CA THR A 50 17.42 -12.46 4.44
C THR A 50 18.03 -11.07 4.61
N LYS A 51 19.17 -10.99 5.30
CA LYS A 51 19.86 -9.73 5.67
C LYS A 51 20.12 -8.80 4.48
N GLN A 52 20.37 -9.34 3.29
CA GLN A 52 20.65 -8.58 2.07
C GLN A 52 19.42 -7.80 1.54
N TYR A 53 18.21 -8.27 1.84
CA TYR A 53 16.95 -7.71 1.30
C TYR A 53 16.07 -7.06 2.37
N ARG A 54 16.47 -7.17 3.63
CA ARG A 54 15.69 -6.65 4.77
C ARG A 54 15.54 -5.14 4.68
N THR A 55 14.28 -4.69 4.70
CA THR A 55 13.90 -3.28 4.79
C THR A 55 12.64 -3.15 5.63
N THR A 56 12.52 -2.04 6.36
CA THR A 56 11.31 -1.71 7.13
C THR A 56 10.12 -1.39 6.22
N ILE A 57 10.37 -1.09 4.94
CA ILE A 57 9.33 -0.84 3.93
C ILE A 57 8.44 -2.08 3.71
N LEU A 58 8.96 -3.30 3.92
CA LEU A 58 8.19 -4.54 3.76
C LEU A 58 7.25 -4.84 4.94
N ILE A 59 7.33 -4.11 6.05
CA ILE A 59 6.44 -4.32 7.21
C ILE A 59 5.00 -4.02 6.83
N ARG A 60 4.74 -2.92 6.12
CA ARG A 60 3.37 -2.54 5.74
C ARG A 60 2.75 -3.48 4.70
N PRO A 61 3.45 -3.90 3.63
CA PRO A 61 3.03 -5.00 2.77
C PRO A 61 2.73 -6.31 3.52
N ALA A 62 3.49 -6.61 4.59
CA ALA A 62 3.19 -7.77 5.43
C ALA A 62 1.87 -7.61 6.20
N VAL A 63 1.59 -6.42 6.76
CA VAL A 63 0.29 -6.14 7.37
C VAL A 63 -0.83 -6.19 6.33
N PHE A 64 -0.62 -5.62 5.13
CA PHE A 64 -1.57 -5.69 4.03
C PHE A 64 -1.97 -7.14 3.71
N VAL A 65 -1.00 -8.04 3.49
CA VAL A 65 -1.31 -9.41 3.07
C VAL A 65 -2.03 -10.17 4.18
N LEU A 66 -1.73 -9.89 5.46
CA LEU A 66 -2.46 -10.46 6.59
C LEU A 66 -3.92 -9.97 6.63
N CYS A 67 -4.15 -8.66 6.49
CA CYS A 67 -5.51 -8.12 6.38
C CYS A 67 -6.25 -8.71 5.18
N ARG A 68 -5.56 -8.92 4.05
CA ARG A 68 -6.16 -9.46 2.82
C ARG A 68 -6.52 -10.94 2.95
N LEU A 69 -5.63 -11.76 3.50
CA LEU A 69 -5.93 -13.16 3.77
C LEU A 69 -7.05 -13.31 4.80
N GLY A 70 -7.07 -12.44 5.82
CA GLY A 70 -8.14 -12.37 6.81
C GLY A 70 -9.49 -12.00 6.19
N SER A 71 -9.55 -10.95 5.37
CA SER A 71 -10.81 -10.54 4.73
C SER A 71 -11.32 -11.58 3.73
N LEU A 72 -10.45 -12.15 2.91
CA LEU A 72 -10.85 -13.21 1.97
C LEU A 72 -11.25 -14.50 2.70
N GLY A 73 -10.58 -14.83 3.82
CA GLY A 73 -10.92 -15.97 4.66
C GLY A 73 -12.30 -15.81 5.32
N LEU A 74 -12.58 -14.62 5.86
CA LEU A 74 -13.91 -14.28 6.39
C LEU A 74 -14.96 -14.30 5.28
N ARG A 75 -14.69 -13.70 4.11
CA ARG A 75 -15.63 -13.72 2.98
C ARG A 75 -15.94 -15.14 2.49
N ALA A 76 -14.92 -16.01 2.42
CA ALA A 76 -15.11 -17.43 2.12
C ALA A 76 -15.95 -18.16 3.20
N TYR A 77 -15.68 -17.90 4.48
CA TYR A 77 -16.45 -18.48 5.58
C TYR A 77 -17.92 -18.04 5.54
N MET A 78 -18.18 -16.74 5.37
CA MET A 78 -19.51 -16.15 5.30
C MET A 78 -20.31 -16.59 4.06
N SER A 79 -19.63 -17.00 2.99
CA SER A 79 -20.31 -17.54 1.78
C SER A 79 -21.04 -18.87 2.01
N LYS A 80 -20.76 -19.58 3.13
CA LYS A 80 -21.31 -20.90 3.43
C LYS A 80 -21.96 -21.03 4.81
N ASN A 81 -21.74 -20.06 5.70
CA ASN A 81 -22.22 -20.12 7.07
C ASN A 81 -23.10 -18.91 7.37
N VAL A 82 -24.03 -19.08 8.31
CA VAL A 82 -24.72 -17.93 8.92
C VAL A 82 -23.69 -17.18 9.77
N TYR A 83 -23.62 -15.86 9.62
CA TYR A 83 -22.61 -15.01 10.26
C TYR A 83 -23.27 -13.83 10.97
N GLY A 84 -22.62 -13.35 12.02
CA GLY A 84 -23.05 -12.19 12.77
C GLY A 84 -22.51 -10.87 12.22
N GLU A 85 -22.91 -9.78 12.87
CA GLU A 85 -22.42 -8.43 12.57
C GLU A 85 -20.91 -8.31 12.81
N GLY A 86 -20.36 -9.05 13.77
CA GLY A 86 -18.95 -9.01 14.12
C GLY A 86 -18.05 -9.46 12.98
N GLU A 87 -18.40 -10.55 12.29
CA GLU A 87 -17.68 -11.06 11.13
C GLU A 87 -17.72 -10.06 9.97
N LEU A 88 -18.88 -9.44 9.72
CA LEU A 88 -19.06 -8.42 8.68
C LEU A 88 -18.21 -7.16 8.98
N ILE A 89 -18.25 -6.67 10.22
CA ILE A 89 -17.46 -5.50 10.65
C ILE A 89 -15.96 -5.81 10.53
N ALA A 90 -15.53 -6.99 10.99
CA ALA A 90 -14.12 -7.40 10.91
C ALA A 90 -13.63 -7.46 9.45
N GLU A 91 -14.41 -8.05 8.56
CA GLU A 91 -14.12 -8.09 7.13
C GLU A 91 -14.01 -6.67 6.55
N LEU A 92 -14.97 -5.80 6.85
CA LEU A 92 -15.03 -4.45 6.33
C LEU A 92 -13.87 -3.56 6.81
N VAL A 93 -13.46 -3.69 8.07
CA VAL A 93 -12.26 -3.04 8.60
C VAL A 93 -11.03 -3.48 7.78
N MET A 94 -10.87 -4.79 7.56
CA MET A 94 -9.74 -5.33 6.81
C MET A 94 -9.74 -4.91 5.33
N ILE A 95 -10.90 -4.90 4.67
CA ILE A 95 -11.07 -4.45 3.28
C ILE A 95 -10.80 -2.95 3.15
N SER A 96 -11.27 -2.15 4.11
CA SER A 96 -11.11 -0.70 4.08
C SER A 96 -9.66 -0.28 4.31
N VAL A 97 -9.03 -0.85 5.35
CA VAL A 97 -7.69 -0.44 5.81
C VAL A 97 -6.57 -1.12 5.03
N GLY A 98 -6.76 -2.37 4.63
CA GLY A 98 -5.76 -3.18 3.91
C GLY A 98 -5.00 -2.40 2.83
N PRO A 99 -5.65 -1.94 1.76
CA PRO A 99 -4.97 -1.28 0.64
C PRO A 99 -4.18 -0.02 1.02
N LEU A 100 -4.52 0.65 2.13
CA LEU A 100 -3.79 1.83 2.59
C LEU A 100 -2.34 1.48 2.97
N PHE A 101 -2.09 0.25 3.41
CA PHE A 101 -0.73 -0.19 3.70
C PHE A 101 0.16 -0.34 2.46
N LEU A 102 -0.42 -0.47 1.25
CA LEU A 102 0.34 -0.52 0.00
C LEU A 102 0.78 0.87 -0.49
N ILE A 103 0.18 1.95 0.03
CA ILE A 103 0.52 3.33 -0.37
C ILE A 103 1.86 3.78 0.23
N GLU A 104 2.22 3.31 1.42
CA GLU A 104 3.47 3.75 2.04
C GLU A 104 4.75 3.30 1.30
N PRO A 105 4.84 2.05 0.78
CA PRO A 105 5.94 1.65 -0.08
C PRO A 105 6.15 2.59 -1.27
N ILE A 106 5.07 3.14 -1.85
CA ILE A 106 5.16 4.14 -2.93
C ILE A 106 5.90 5.38 -2.42
N ILE A 107 5.42 5.98 -1.32
CA ILE A 107 6.00 7.21 -0.76
C ILE A 107 7.47 7.01 -0.36
N SER A 108 7.79 5.84 0.21
CA SER A 108 9.13 5.48 0.64
C SER A 108 10.07 5.22 -0.52
N CYS A 109 9.64 4.46 -1.53
CA CYS A 109 10.45 4.17 -2.72
C CYS A 109 10.64 5.42 -3.58
N TRP A 110 9.61 6.27 -3.74
CA TRP A 110 9.73 7.56 -4.44
C TRP A 110 10.80 8.45 -3.81
N ARG A 111 10.78 8.60 -2.48
CA ARG A 111 11.81 9.37 -1.78
C ARG A 111 13.20 8.74 -1.95
N LEU A 112 13.32 7.43 -1.78
CA LEU A 112 14.60 6.73 -1.94
C LEU A 112 15.13 6.77 -3.37
N HIS A 113 14.25 6.80 -4.38
CA HIS A 113 14.59 6.96 -5.79
C HIS A 113 15.37 8.25 -6.02
N ILE A 114 14.83 9.37 -5.53
CA ILE A 114 15.48 10.68 -5.60
C ILE A 114 16.79 10.68 -4.79
N GLU A 115 16.79 10.11 -3.58
CA GLU A 115 17.99 10.04 -2.75
C GLU A 115 19.11 9.16 -3.34
N SER A 116 18.78 8.25 -4.26
CA SER A 116 19.72 7.35 -4.93
C SER A 116 20.34 8.00 -6.17
N ASP A 117 19.53 8.71 -6.96
CA ASP A 117 19.94 9.23 -8.26
C ASP A 117 20.44 10.69 -8.19
N VAL A 118 20.07 11.46 -7.16
CA VAL A 118 20.45 12.89 -7.02
C VAL A 118 21.52 13.09 -5.94
N PRO A 119 22.64 13.78 -6.23
CA PRO A 119 23.66 14.12 -5.24
C PRO A 119 23.09 14.90 -4.05
N LYS A 120 23.62 14.65 -2.84
CA LYS A 120 23.11 15.26 -1.58
C LYS A 120 23.04 16.79 -1.60
N ALA A 121 23.95 17.45 -2.33
CA ALA A 121 23.98 18.91 -2.44
C ALA A 121 22.79 19.47 -3.23
N ASP A 122 22.30 18.71 -4.21
CA ASP A 122 21.24 19.13 -5.14
C ASP A 122 19.87 18.54 -4.76
N GLN A 123 19.80 17.80 -3.66
CA GLN A 123 18.55 17.22 -3.18
C GLN A 123 17.58 18.30 -2.69
N PRO A 124 16.40 18.44 -3.32
CA PRO A 124 15.44 19.46 -2.93
C PRO A 124 14.82 19.17 -1.56
N ARG A 125 14.80 20.19 -0.68
CA ARG A 125 14.19 20.08 0.65
C ARG A 125 12.70 19.77 0.62
N TRP A 126 12.00 20.21 -0.45
CA TRP A 126 10.55 20.00 -0.59
C TRP A 126 10.19 18.52 -0.74
N VAL A 127 11.06 17.67 -1.30
CA VAL A 127 10.80 16.22 -1.43
C VAL A 127 10.68 15.57 -0.06
N ARG A 128 11.56 15.95 0.88
CA ARG A 128 11.49 15.46 2.26
C ARG A 128 10.23 15.94 2.96
N LEU A 129 9.87 17.21 2.78
CA LEU A 129 8.66 17.78 3.37
C LEU A 129 7.40 17.11 2.82
N LEU A 130 7.31 16.96 1.49
CA LEU A 130 6.18 16.33 0.83
C LEU A 130 6.03 14.86 1.24
N SER A 131 7.13 14.10 1.32
CA SER A 131 7.12 12.72 1.82
C SER A 131 6.55 12.63 3.24
N ILE A 132 6.86 13.59 4.13
CA ILE A 132 6.29 13.65 5.48
C ILE A 132 4.80 13.97 5.42
N ILE A 133 4.39 14.96 4.64
CA ILE A 133 2.98 15.35 4.48
C ILE A 133 2.15 14.18 3.97
N LEU A 134 2.60 13.49 2.92
CA LEU A 134 1.92 12.33 2.35
C LEU A 134 1.80 11.18 3.37
N ARG A 135 2.83 10.95 4.18
CA ARG A 135 2.78 9.94 5.25
C ARG A 135 1.78 10.31 6.34
N VAL A 136 1.74 11.58 6.76
CA VAL A 136 0.77 12.05 7.75
C VAL A 136 -0.66 11.92 7.21
N GLY A 137 -0.89 12.31 5.95
CA GLY A 137 -2.17 12.10 5.27
C GLY A 137 -2.57 10.62 5.23
N LEU A 138 -1.63 9.73 4.89
CA LEU A 138 -1.88 8.29 4.90
C LEU A 138 -2.21 7.76 6.29
N PHE A 139 -1.52 8.21 7.33
CA PHE A 139 -1.83 7.83 8.72
C PHE A 139 -3.22 8.28 9.14
N ALA A 140 -3.59 9.53 8.83
CA ALA A 140 -4.93 10.03 9.09
C ALA A 140 -6.00 9.21 8.33
N ALA A 141 -5.74 8.81 7.08
CA ALA A 141 -6.64 7.96 6.30
C ALA A 141 -6.82 6.57 6.94
N ILE A 142 -5.76 5.99 7.48
CA ILE A 142 -5.82 4.69 8.19
C ILE A 142 -6.66 4.83 9.46
N ILE A 143 -6.43 5.87 10.27
CA ILE A 143 -7.17 6.08 11.52
C ILE A 143 -8.66 6.28 11.23
N THR A 144 -9.01 7.13 10.26
CA THR A 144 -10.42 7.37 9.91
C THR A 144 -11.09 6.14 9.29
N ALA A 145 -10.36 5.32 8.53
CA ALA A 145 -10.87 4.03 8.03
C ALA A 145 -11.20 3.05 9.17
N ILE A 146 -10.29 2.91 10.14
CA ILE A 146 -10.47 2.02 11.29
C ILE A 146 -11.67 2.48 12.11
N VAL A 147 -11.66 3.74 12.56
CA VAL A 147 -12.72 4.29 13.42
C VAL A 147 -14.07 4.29 12.71
N GLY A 148 -14.10 4.69 11.44
CA GLY A 148 -15.33 4.68 10.65
C GLY A 148 -15.90 3.27 10.45
N SER A 149 -15.05 2.25 10.31
CA SER A 149 -15.51 0.87 10.15
C SER A 149 -15.89 0.21 11.48
N SER A 150 -15.21 0.53 12.58
CA SER A 150 -15.52 -0.04 13.90
C SER A 150 -16.81 0.49 14.51
N LEU A 151 -17.27 1.67 14.10
CA LEU A 151 -18.47 2.31 14.64
C LEU A 151 -19.77 1.84 13.95
N ILE A 152 -19.71 0.96 12.95
CA ILE A 152 -20.89 0.52 12.20
C ILE A 152 -21.90 -0.20 13.10
N GLY A 153 -21.46 -1.06 14.01
CA GLY A 153 -22.37 -1.73 14.94
C GLY A 153 -23.18 -0.74 15.79
N ASN A 154 -22.55 0.36 16.21
CA ASN A 154 -23.24 1.41 16.96
C ASN A 154 -24.16 2.25 16.07
N ALA A 155 -23.77 2.46 14.81
CA ALA A 155 -24.52 3.27 13.86
C ALA A 155 -25.82 2.62 13.38
N ILE A 156 -25.91 1.29 13.41
CA ILE A 156 -27.17 0.58 13.14
C ILE A 156 -28.25 1.02 14.14
N MET A 157 -27.88 1.26 15.40
CA MET A 157 -28.81 1.63 16.46
C MET A 157 -29.06 3.13 16.60
N ASP A 158 -28.29 4.00 15.91
CA ASP A 158 -28.33 5.46 16.08
C ASP A 158 -28.04 6.20 14.75
N SER A 159 -29.04 6.93 14.26
CA SER A 159 -28.96 7.72 13.02
C SER A 159 -27.95 8.88 13.07
N SER A 160 -27.62 9.38 14.26
CA SER A 160 -26.58 10.41 14.43
C SER A 160 -25.16 9.82 14.21
N MET A 161 -24.95 8.58 14.68
CA MET A 161 -23.71 7.84 14.47
C MET A 161 -23.55 7.40 13.01
N MET A 162 -24.65 7.14 12.31
CA MET A 162 -24.67 6.84 10.86
C MET A 162 -23.97 7.92 10.02
N ASN A 163 -24.33 9.19 10.22
CA ASN A 163 -23.71 10.31 9.50
C ASN A 163 -22.21 10.43 9.82
N THR A 164 -21.84 10.18 11.08
CA THR A 164 -20.46 10.20 11.53
C THR A 164 -19.63 9.10 10.85
N VAL A 165 -20.14 7.87 10.84
CA VAL A 165 -19.51 6.72 10.15
C VAL A 165 -19.30 7.00 8.67
N ASN A 166 -20.33 7.47 7.98
CA ASN A 166 -20.25 7.78 6.55
C ASN A 166 -19.24 8.89 6.26
N SER A 167 -19.19 9.93 7.11
CA SER A 167 -18.21 11.01 6.99
C SER A 167 -16.77 10.51 7.19
N LEU A 168 -16.53 9.68 8.22
CA LEU A 168 -15.19 9.13 8.48
C LEU A 168 -14.69 8.23 7.34
N ARG A 169 -15.57 7.35 6.84
CA ARG A 169 -15.23 6.47 5.71
C ARG A 169 -14.95 7.27 4.45
N ARG A 170 -15.81 8.24 4.13
CA ARG A 170 -15.63 9.18 3.01
C ARG A 170 -14.31 9.93 3.12
N ALA A 171 -14.01 10.49 4.29
CA ALA A 171 -12.75 11.20 4.55
C ALA A 171 -11.53 10.31 4.32
N SER A 172 -11.55 9.05 4.79
CA SER A 172 -10.46 8.10 4.54
C SER A 172 -10.23 7.85 3.05
N MET A 173 -11.31 7.60 2.29
CA MET A 173 -11.20 7.31 0.85
C MET A 173 -10.68 8.51 0.07
N ILE A 174 -11.23 9.71 0.30
CA ILE A 174 -10.77 10.95 -0.31
C ILE A 174 -9.30 11.20 0.02
N LEU A 175 -8.92 11.08 1.29
CA LEU A 175 -7.54 11.35 1.71
C LEU A 175 -6.56 10.36 1.08
N SER A 176 -6.93 9.07 0.98
CA SER A 176 -6.12 8.07 0.31
C SER A 176 -5.94 8.36 -1.19
N MET A 177 -7.01 8.76 -1.89
CA MET A 177 -6.95 9.15 -3.30
C MET A 177 -6.05 10.37 -3.50
N VAL A 178 -6.19 11.40 -2.65
CA VAL A 178 -5.35 12.61 -2.70
C VAL A 178 -3.88 12.26 -2.49
N VAL A 179 -3.55 11.39 -1.52
CA VAL A 179 -2.17 10.98 -1.26
C VAL A 179 -1.56 10.29 -2.49
N VAL A 180 -2.29 9.37 -3.14
CA VAL A 180 -1.78 8.68 -4.32
C VAL A 180 -1.68 9.62 -5.52
N ALA A 181 -2.67 10.49 -5.75
CA ALA A 181 -2.66 11.46 -6.85
C ALA A 181 -1.52 12.48 -6.72
N VAL A 182 -1.30 13.02 -5.52
CA VAL A 182 -0.18 13.92 -5.25
C VAL A 182 1.16 13.18 -5.39
N GLY A 183 1.23 11.92 -4.96
CA GLY A 183 2.39 11.05 -5.19
C GLY A 183 2.73 10.92 -6.68
N PHE A 184 1.73 10.59 -7.51
CA PHE A 184 1.87 10.48 -8.95
C PHE A 184 2.37 11.77 -9.61
N VAL A 185 1.78 12.92 -9.23
CA VAL A 185 2.24 14.23 -9.71
C VAL A 185 3.67 14.51 -9.25
N ALA A 186 4.03 14.16 -8.01
CA ALA A 186 5.38 14.34 -7.50
C ALA A 186 6.39 13.46 -8.25
N THR A 187 6.05 12.21 -8.55
CA THR A 187 6.86 11.31 -9.40
C THR A 187 7.05 11.90 -10.80
N PHE A 188 6.00 12.47 -11.39
CA PHE A 188 6.08 13.16 -12.68
C PHE A 188 6.97 14.40 -12.66
N LEU A 189 6.77 15.31 -11.71
CA LEU A 189 7.58 16.53 -11.59
C LEU A 189 9.05 16.20 -11.32
N THR A 190 9.32 15.17 -10.52
CA THR A 190 10.70 14.75 -10.25
C THR A 190 11.37 14.07 -11.44
N GLN A 191 10.64 13.34 -12.27
CA GLN A 191 11.17 12.80 -13.53
C GLN A 191 11.50 13.89 -14.56
N LEU A 192 10.71 14.98 -14.60
CA LEU A 192 10.97 16.11 -15.50
C LEU A 192 12.17 16.94 -15.04
N HIS A 193 12.33 17.12 -13.74
CA HIS A 193 13.35 18.00 -13.17
C HIS A 193 14.69 17.28 -12.95
N PHE A 194 14.66 15.99 -12.63
CA PHE A 194 15.84 15.18 -12.36
C PHE A 194 15.94 14.08 -13.41
N SER A 195 17.14 13.86 -13.97
CA SER A 195 17.42 12.76 -14.89
C SER A 195 17.50 11.43 -14.14
N LEU A 196 16.36 11.00 -13.59
CA LEU A 196 16.22 9.76 -12.81
C LEU A 196 16.22 8.52 -13.70
N THR A 197 16.59 7.39 -13.11
CA THR A 197 16.63 6.09 -13.79
C THR A 197 15.24 5.62 -14.21
N LEU A 198 15.07 5.42 -15.52
CA LEU A 198 13.78 5.07 -16.13
C LEU A 198 13.15 3.79 -15.53
N ARG A 199 13.97 2.78 -15.22
CA ARG A 199 13.52 1.50 -14.68
C ARG A 199 12.74 1.66 -13.36
N SER A 200 13.31 2.42 -12.43
CA SER A 200 12.72 2.65 -11.12
C SER A 200 11.49 3.57 -11.21
N THR A 201 11.51 4.56 -12.11
CA THR A 201 10.37 5.42 -12.39
C THR A 201 9.19 4.65 -12.99
N ILE A 202 9.42 3.78 -13.98
CA ILE A 202 8.35 2.95 -14.57
C ILE A 202 7.72 2.05 -13.50
N TRP A 203 8.54 1.43 -12.64
CA TRP A 203 8.04 0.60 -11.56
C TRP A 203 7.16 1.40 -10.58
N LEU A 204 7.56 2.62 -10.21
CA LEU A 204 6.75 3.52 -9.37
C LEU A 204 5.42 3.86 -10.05
N TYR A 205 5.44 4.21 -11.34
CA TYR A 205 4.20 4.51 -12.08
C TYR A 205 3.26 3.32 -12.18
N CYS A 206 3.77 2.11 -12.41
CA CYS A 206 2.93 0.91 -12.43
C CYS A 206 2.26 0.70 -11.07
N LEU A 207 3.00 0.90 -9.96
CA LEU A 207 2.47 0.74 -8.61
C LEU A 207 1.46 1.84 -8.26
N GLU A 208 1.75 3.11 -8.60
CA GLU A 208 0.84 4.23 -8.44
C GLU A 208 -0.44 4.06 -9.26
N ALA A 209 -0.34 3.63 -10.53
CA ALA A 209 -1.49 3.38 -11.38
C ALA A 209 -2.44 2.33 -10.78
N CYS A 210 -1.89 1.23 -10.25
CA CYS A 210 -2.69 0.22 -9.55
C CYS A 210 -3.43 0.83 -8.34
N MET A 211 -2.74 1.63 -7.53
CA MET A 211 -3.35 2.26 -6.34
C MET A 211 -4.34 3.38 -6.68
N ILE A 212 -4.15 4.11 -7.79
CA ILE A 212 -5.13 5.07 -8.30
C ILE A 212 -6.42 4.33 -8.67
N ILE A 213 -6.33 3.23 -9.42
CA ILE A 213 -7.50 2.43 -9.80
C ILE A 213 -8.27 1.96 -8.56
N VAL A 214 -7.57 1.43 -7.55
CA VAL A 214 -8.18 0.98 -6.30
C VAL A 214 -8.85 2.12 -5.53
N THR A 215 -8.16 3.26 -5.36
CA THR A 215 -8.70 4.40 -4.59
C THR A 215 -9.89 5.07 -5.29
N VAL A 216 -9.83 5.22 -6.61
CA VAL A 216 -10.94 5.74 -7.43
C VAL A 216 -12.13 4.80 -7.37
N TYR A 217 -11.90 3.49 -7.53
CA TYR A 217 -12.97 2.50 -7.40
C TYR A 217 -13.67 2.57 -6.05
N LYS A 218 -12.91 2.65 -4.94
CA LYS A 218 -13.51 2.73 -3.60
C LYS A 218 -14.43 3.93 -3.43
N ILE A 219 -14.03 5.10 -3.94
CA ILE A 219 -14.89 6.30 -3.91
C ILE A 219 -16.11 6.11 -4.82
N ALA A 220 -15.89 5.68 -6.06
CA ALA A 220 -16.96 5.51 -7.04
C ALA A 220 -18.03 4.51 -6.56
N GLN A 221 -17.61 3.41 -5.95
CA GLN A 221 -18.52 2.47 -5.33
C GLN A 221 -19.24 3.13 -4.15
N PHE A 222 -18.54 3.74 -3.19
CA PHE A 222 -19.13 4.30 -1.98
C PHE A 222 -20.17 5.38 -2.26
N GLU A 223 -19.94 6.25 -3.25
CA GLU A 223 -20.87 7.31 -3.65
C GLU A 223 -22.05 6.79 -4.49
N SER A 224 -22.00 5.55 -4.97
CA SER A 224 -23.03 4.99 -5.82
C SER A 224 -24.30 4.68 -5.03
N SER A 225 -25.35 5.48 -5.23
CA SER A 225 -26.66 5.27 -4.60
C SER A 225 -27.51 4.23 -5.35
N ASP A 226 -27.28 4.07 -6.66
CA ASP A 226 -28.01 3.15 -7.53
C ASP A 226 -27.58 1.69 -7.28
N PRO A 227 -28.46 0.78 -6.83
CA PRO A 227 -28.15 -0.63 -6.63
C PRO A 227 -27.63 -1.35 -7.87
N ASP A 228 -28.08 -0.94 -9.06
CA ASP A 228 -27.75 -1.60 -10.32
C ASP A 228 -26.48 -1.01 -10.98
N ALA A 229 -25.83 -0.04 -10.33
CA ALA A 229 -24.63 0.57 -10.84
C ALA A 229 -23.49 -0.44 -10.97
N ALA A 230 -22.77 -0.38 -12.10
CA ALA A 230 -21.60 -1.23 -12.36
C ALA A 230 -20.53 -1.16 -11.25
N ALA A 231 -20.40 -0.03 -10.55
CA ALA A 231 -19.47 0.15 -9.43
C ALA A 231 -19.79 -0.75 -8.22
N ARG A 232 -21.07 -1.12 -8.02
CA ARG A 232 -21.53 -2.00 -6.94
C ARG A 232 -21.51 -3.48 -7.30
N SER A 233 -21.28 -3.82 -8.57
CA SER A 233 -21.17 -5.21 -9.01
C SER A 233 -20.02 -5.94 -8.30
N GLN A 234 -20.27 -7.19 -7.91
CA GLN A 234 -19.27 -8.09 -7.33
C GLN A 234 -18.07 -8.27 -8.25
N VAL A 235 -18.30 -8.37 -9.56
CA VAL A 235 -17.22 -8.53 -10.55
C VAL A 235 -16.28 -7.33 -10.49
N THR A 236 -16.84 -6.13 -10.40
CA THR A 236 -16.06 -4.89 -10.32
C THR A 236 -15.21 -4.83 -9.05
N PHE A 237 -15.73 -5.33 -7.92
CA PHE A 237 -14.94 -5.47 -6.69
C PHE A 237 -13.73 -6.40 -6.87
N TRP A 238 -13.96 -7.59 -7.41
CA TRP A 238 -12.90 -8.59 -7.62
C TRP A 238 -11.82 -8.09 -8.59
N VAL A 239 -12.21 -7.37 -9.64
CA VAL A 239 -11.28 -6.85 -10.65
C VAL A 239 -10.63 -5.54 -10.22
N LEU A 240 -11.40 -4.49 -9.94
CA LEU A 240 -10.85 -3.15 -9.71
C LEU A 240 -10.19 -3.00 -8.34
N GLN A 241 -10.63 -3.77 -7.35
CA GLN A 241 -10.00 -3.75 -6.02
C GLN A 241 -9.04 -4.91 -5.83
N VAL A 242 -9.55 -6.15 -5.75
CA VAL A 242 -8.74 -7.28 -5.27
C VAL A 242 -7.58 -7.63 -6.23
N PHE A 243 -7.84 -7.60 -7.54
CA PHE A 243 -6.83 -7.93 -8.55
C PHE A 243 -5.76 -6.83 -8.70
N PHE A 244 -6.13 -5.54 -8.73
CA PHE A 244 -5.12 -4.47 -8.79
C PHE A 244 -4.30 -4.35 -7.51
N GLU A 245 -4.90 -4.63 -6.34
CA GLU A 245 -4.14 -4.78 -5.09
C GLU A 245 -3.15 -5.95 -5.15
N LEU A 246 -3.54 -7.07 -5.79
CA LEU A 246 -2.66 -8.23 -5.98
C LEU A 246 -1.48 -7.85 -6.88
N ILE A 247 -1.73 -7.17 -8.00
CA ILE A 247 -0.67 -6.68 -8.89
C ILE A 247 0.27 -5.73 -8.12
N ALA A 248 -0.28 -4.75 -7.39
CA ALA A 248 0.51 -3.83 -6.58
C ALA A 248 1.39 -4.56 -5.56
N PHE A 249 0.83 -5.57 -4.88
CA PHE A 249 1.58 -6.39 -3.94
C PHE A 249 2.66 -7.22 -4.62
N ILE A 250 2.37 -7.84 -5.77
CA ILE A 250 3.37 -8.56 -6.58
C ILE A 250 4.51 -7.62 -6.96
N LEU A 251 4.22 -6.40 -7.44
CA LEU A 251 5.25 -5.42 -7.82
C LEU A 251 6.18 -5.10 -6.66
N ILE A 252 5.65 -4.97 -5.43
CA ILE A 252 6.43 -4.71 -4.22
C ILE A 252 7.31 -5.90 -3.83
N VAL A 253 6.76 -7.11 -3.84
CA VAL A 253 7.48 -8.32 -3.40
C VAL A 253 8.43 -8.84 -4.48
N ALA A 254 8.21 -8.53 -5.76
CA ALA A 254 9.04 -8.98 -6.87
C ALA A 254 10.44 -8.35 -6.89
N ILE A 255 10.60 -7.10 -6.42
CA ILE A 255 11.87 -6.36 -6.55
C ILE A 255 12.64 -6.23 -5.23
N PRO A 256 13.96 -6.44 -5.20
CA PRO A 256 14.77 -6.18 -4.01
C PRO A 256 14.92 -4.67 -3.78
N ILE A 257 14.03 -4.10 -2.96
CA ILE A 257 13.95 -2.65 -2.67
C ILE A 257 15.33 -2.05 -2.29
N PRO A 258 16.15 -2.63 -1.38
CA PRO A 258 17.45 -2.03 -1.03
C PRO A 258 18.51 -2.06 -2.14
N GLN A 259 18.26 -2.79 -3.23
CA GLN A 259 19.14 -2.86 -4.40
C GLN A 259 18.69 -1.89 -5.49
N TRP A 260 17.38 -1.76 -5.70
CA TRP A 260 16.82 -0.81 -6.67
C TRP A 260 16.78 0.62 -6.13
N PHE A 261 16.60 0.77 -4.82
CA PHE A 261 16.50 2.04 -4.11
C PHE A 261 17.49 2.06 -2.94
N PRO A 262 18.81 2.15 -3.22
CA PRO A 262 19.85 2.08 -2.20
C PRO A 262 19.85 3.26 -1.20
N GLY A 263 19.31 4.41 -1.61
CA GLY A 263 19.28 5.64 -0.82
C GLY A 263 20.67 6.22 -0.55
N SER A 264 20.72 7.32 0.21
CA SER A 264 21.96 8.11 0.37
C SER A 264 23.06 7.46 1.23
N SER A 265 22.77 6.33 1.90
CA SER A 265 23.68 5.68 2.85
C SER A 265 24.78 4.87 2.17
N LYS A 266 24.53 4.24 1.00
CA LYS A 266 25.54 3.42 0.31
C LYS A 266 26.60 4.24 -0.43
N ASN A 267 26.25 5.44 -0.87
CA ASN A 267 27.19 6.33 -1.58
C ASN A 267 28.32 6.83 -0.68
N VAL A 268 28.07 6.99 0.63
CA VAL A 268 29.11 7.40 1.60
C VAL A 268 30.12 6.27 1.81
N ASP A 269 29.66 5.03 1.93
CA ASP A 269 30.55 3.88 2.11
C ASP A 269 31.35 3.51 0.85
N SER A 270 30.84 3.84 -0.35
CA SER A 270 31.62 3.67 -1.59
C SER A 270 32.70 4.74 -1.69
N HIS A 271 32.33 6.03 -1.55
CA HIS A 271 33.30 7.12 -1.65
C HIS A 271 34.36 7.07 -0.54
N ALA A 272 34.00 6.64 0.67
CA ALA A 272 34.95 6.43 1.75
C ALA A 272 35.91 5.28 1.45
N ARG A 273 35.42 4.16 0.91
CA ARG A 273 36.28 3.03 0.50
C ARG A 273 37.18 3.37 -0.69
N ASP A 274 36.68 4.15 -1.63
CA ASP A 274 37.45 4.59 -2.80
C ASP A 274 38.55 5.59 -2.38
N MET A 275 38.25 6.50 -1.44
CA MET A 275 39.26 7.37 -0.82
C MET A 275 40.28 6.59 0.02
N GLU A 276 39.85 5.55 0.74
CA GLU A 276 40.75 4.70 1.52
C GLU A 276 41.68 3.87 0.62
N MET A 277 41.19 3.38 -0.54
CA MET A 277 42.02 2.69 -1.54
C MET A 277 42.99 3.63 -2.25
N CYS A 278 42.58 4.86 -2.61
CA CYS A 278 43.47 5.87 -3.18
C CYS A 278 44.56 6.32 -2.19
N SER A 279 44.21 6.48 -0.92
CA SER A 279 45.16 6.79 0.16
C SER A 279 46.17 5.65 0.37
N LYS A 280 45.72 4.38 0.38
CA LYS A 280 46.64 3.24 0.49
C LYS A 280 47.58 3.15 -0.73
N ARG A 281 47.10 3.40 -1.95
CA ARG A 281 47.96 3.43 -3.16
C ARG A 281 49.03 4.52 -3.12
N SER A 282 48.69 5.72 -2.64
CA SER A 282 49.68 6.80 -2.57
C SER A 282 50.77 6.51 -1.54
N VAL A 283 50.42 5.95 -0.38
CA VAL A 283 51.40 5.54 0.66
C VAL A 283 52.37 4.48 0.14
N PHE A 284 51.88 3.46 -0.57
CA PHE A 284 52.76 2.44 -1.19
C PHE A 284 53.68 3.02 -2.28
N SER A 285 53.21 3.99 -3.07
CA SER A 285 54.04 4.64 -4.10
C SER A 285 55.17 5.49 -3.51
N VAL A 286 54.94 6.13 -2.35
CA VAL A 286 55.96 6.94 -1.65
C VAL A 286 57.01 6.05 -0.98
N GLN A 287 56.62 4.86 -0.54
CA GLN A 287 57.53 3.92 0.11
C GLN A 287 58.50 3.27 -0.89
N ASN A 288 58.04 2.93 -2.10
CA ASN A 288 58.92 2.39 -3.16
C ASN A 288 59.89 3.44 -3.73
N ASN A 289 59.52 4.72 -3.77
CA ASN A 289 60.45 5.75 -4.25
C ASN A 289 61.62 6.04 -3.29
N LYS A 290 61.48 5.69 -2.00
CA LYS A 290 62.55 5.81 -1.00
C LYS A 290 63.54 4.65 -1.03
N SER A 291 63.17 3.49 -1.56
CA SER A 291 64.10 2.36 -1.70
C SER A 291 65.04 2.51 -2.90
N ASP A 292 64.61 3.22 -3.95
CA ASP A 292 65.40 3.37 -5.18
C ASP A 292 66.38 4.55 -5.15
N SER A 293 66.31 5.40 -4.11
CA SER A 293 67.19 6.57 -3.93
C SER A 293 68.30 6.36 -2.90
N ALA A 294 68.53 5.11 -2.46
CA ALA A 294 69.52 4.74 -1.46
C ALA A 294 70.69 3.88 -2.00
N VAL A 295 70.95 3.91 -3.31
CA VAL A 295 72.11 3.24 -3.94
C VAL A 295 72.97 4.25 -4.68
#